data_AF-A0A6J4WXD7-F1
#
_entry.id   AF-A0A6J4WXD7-F1
#
_cell.length_a   1.000
_cell.length_b   1.000
_cell.length_c   1.000
_cell.angle_alpha   90.00
_cell.angle_beta   90.00
_cell.angle_gamma   90.00
#
_symmetry.space_group_name_H-M   'P 1'
#
loop_
_entity.id
_entity.type
_entity.pdbx_description
1 polymer ?
#
loop_
_entity_poly.entity_id
_entity_poly.type
_entity_poly.pdbx_seq_one_letter_code
_entity_poly.pdbx_strand_id
1 'polypeptide(L)' 'MAQQIDKGLIEGVDFSKVMVSIAQKRNKKNIAKGMVKIFEGNFDKMPYEKETFSKGAISAIFP' A
#
# COMPACT_ATOMS: atom_id res chain seq x y z
N MET A 1 -3.98 -11.17 -2.26
CA MET A 1 -3.05 -10.69 -3.32
C MET A 1 -1.59 -10.53 -2.88
N ALA A 2 -1.22 -10.61 -1.59
CA ALA A 2 0.19 -10.51 -1.16
C ALA A 2 0.97 -11.85 -1.14
N GLN A 3 0.35 -12.98 -1.52
CA GLN A 3 0.96 -14.31 -1.37
C GLN A 3 1.89 -14.75 -2.53
N GLN A 4 2.12 -13.90 -3.54
CA GLN A 4 2.87 -14.27 -4.75
C GLN A 4 3.99 -13.28 -5.14
N ILE A 5 4.38 -12.37 -4.25
CA ILE A 5 5.51 -11.48 -4.50
C ILE A 5 6.68 -11.93 -3.63
N ASP A 6 7.60 -12.70 -4.22
CA ASP A 6 8.80 -13.18 -3.52
C ASP A 6 9.88 -12.09 -3.39
N LYS A 7 9.82 -11.06 -4.26
CA LYS A 7 10.68 -9.87 -4.23
C LYS A 7 9.88 -8.65 -4.73
N GLY A 8 9.88 -7.58 -3.94
CA GLY A 8 9.19 -6.34 -4.29
C GLY A 8 8.67 -5.59 -3.06
N LEU A 9 8.34 -4.32 -3.26
CA LEU A 9 7.71 -3.45 -2.27
C LEU A 9 6.27 -3.15 -2.71
N ILE A 10 5.32 -3.39 -1.82
CA ILE A 10 3.93 -2.98 -2.00
C ILE A 10 3.72 -1.69 -1.23
N GLU A 11 3.32 -0.62 -1.93
CA GLU A 11 2.90 0.63 -1.29
C GLU A 11 1.38 0.77 -1.39
N GLY A 12 0.72 0.98 -0.26
CA GLY A 12 -0.70 1.26 -0.16
C GLY A 12 -0.94 2.65 0.41
N VAL A 13 -1.71 3.47 -0.32
CA VAL A 13 -2.14 4.79 0.14
C VAL A 13 -3.65 4.83 0.25
N ASP A 14 -4.16 5.43 1.32
CA ASP A 14 -5.59 5.66 1.52
C ASP A 14 -5.77 7.00 2.26
N PHE A 15 -6.84 7.73 1.93
CA PHE A 15 -7.19 8.99 2.58
C PHE A 15 -7.78 8.76 3.99
N SER A 16 -8.37 7.59 4.22
CA SER A 16 -9.02 7.24 5.48
C SER A 16 -8.02 6.67 6.46
N LYS A 17 -7.71 7.46 7.49
CA LYS A 17 -6.91 7.03 8.64
C LYS A 17 -7.40 5.72 9.26
N VAL A 18 -8.71 5.49 9.29
CA VAL A 18 -9.31 4.26 9.82
C VAL A 18 -8.91 3.06 8.96
N MET A 19 -9.01 3.20 7.64
CA MET A 19 -8.65 2.14 6.69
C MET A 19 -7.15 1.85 6.69
N VAL A 20 -6.32 2.90 6.77
CA VAL A 20 -4.87 2.77 6.97
C VAL A 20 -4.56 1.95 8.23
N SER A 21 -5.21 2.26 9.36
CA SER A 21 -5.00 1.53 10.62
C SER A 21 -5.37 0.05 10.50
N ILE A 22 -6.52 -0.26 9.88
CA ILE A 22 -6.97 -1.64 9.67
C ILE A 22 -5.98 -2.39 8.77
N ALA A 23 -5.57 -1.77 7.67
CA ALA A 23 -4.65 -2.36 6.70
C ALA A 23 -3.26 -2.60 7.29
N GLN A 24 -2.74 -1.65 8.09
CA GLN A 24 -1.48 -1.82 8.84
C GLN A 24 -1.56 -2.97 9.83
N LYS A 25 -2.65 -3.09 10.60
CA LYS A 25 -2.86 -4.20 11.53
C LYS A 25 -2.85 -5.56 10.81
N ARG A 26 -3.55 -5.67 9.68
CA ARG A 26 -3.62 -6.90 8.88
C ARG A 26 -2.27 -7.27 8.24
N ASN A 27 -1.45 -6.28 7.89
CA ASN A 27 -0.18 -6.47 7.18
C ASN A 27 1.07 -6.37 8.07
N LYS A 28 0.93 -6.31 9.40
CA LYS A 28 2.02 -6.09 10.36
C LYS A 28 3.26 -6.96 10.10
N LYS A 29 3.07 -8.26 9.79
CA LYS A 29 4.18 -9.19 9.49
C LYS A 29 4.94 -8.81 8.22
N ASN A 30 4.25 -8.37 7.18
CA ASN A 30 4.87 -8.01 5.90
C ASN A 30 5.51 -6.62 5.95
N ILE A 31 4.94 -5.71 6.75
CA ILE A 31 5.55 -4.41 7.07
C ILE A 31 6.86 -4.62 7.82
N ALA A 32 6.88 -5.48 8.83
CA ALA A 32 8.10 -5.80 9.58
C ALA A 32 9.20 -6.44 8.71
N LYS A 33 8.82 -7.16 7.65
CA LYS A 33 9.74 -7.72 6.65
C LYS A 33 10.19 -6.70 5.58
N GLY A 34 9.71 -5.46 5.63
CA GLY A 34 10.02 -4.43 4.63
C GLY A 34 9.35 -4.63 3.26
N MET A 35 8.40 -5.56 3.15
CA MET A 35 7.73 -5.89 1.89
C MET A 35 6.50 -5.01 1.61
N VAL A 36 5.97 -4.35 2.64
CA VAL A 36 4.75 -3.55 2.57
C VAL A 36 4.94 -2.23 3.30
N LYS A 37 4.52 -1.12 2.68
CA LYS A 37 4.35 0.19 3.31
C LYS A 37 2.91 0.66 3.12
N ILE A 38 2.28 1.13 4.19
CA ILE A 38 0.92 1.64 4.16
C ILE A 38 0.89 2.96 4.92
N PHE A 39 0.40 4.02 4.29
CA PHE A 39 0.38 5.35 4.87
C PHE A 39 -0.88 6.12 4.44
N GLU A 40 -1.24 7.10 5.25
CA GLU A 40 -2.34 8.02 4.97
C GLU A 40 -1.87 9.07 3.96
N GLY A 41 -2.63 9.29 2.90
CA GLY A 41 -2.25 10.23 1.88
C GLY A 41 -3.25 10.33 0.74
N ASN A 42 -3.08 11.35 -0.08
CA ASN A 42 -3.78 11.46 -1.35
C ASN A 42 -2.82 11.03 -2.46
N PHE A 43 -3.18 9.96 -3.17
CA PHE A 43 -2.44 9.45 -4.33
C PHE A 43 -2.11 10.56 -5.35
N ASP A 44 -3.06 11.46 -5.62
CA ASP A 44 -2.91 12.54 -6.61
C ASP A 44 -1.87 13.59 -6.21
N LYS A 45 -1.53 13.67 -4.92
CA LYS A 45 -0.58 14.65 -4.38
C LYS A 45 0.77 14.04 -4.02
N MET A 46 0.95 12.75 -4.30
CA MET A 46 2.21 12.09 -3.98
C MET A 46 3.31 12.57 -4.93
N PRO A 47 4.49 12.94 -4.41
CA PRO A 47 5.62 13.41 -5.22
C PRO A 47 6.34 12.23 -5.88
N TYR A 48 5.59 11.23 -6.36
CA TYR A 48 6.17 10.23 -7.23
C TYR A 48 6.51 10.95 -8.53
N GLU A 49 7.79 11.24 -8.74
CA GLU A 49 8.31 11.53 -10.07
C GLU A 49 7.88 10.40 -11.02
N LYS A 50 7.64 10.73 -12.30
CA LYS A 50 7.05 9.87 -13.34
C LYS A 50 7.75 8.49 -13.52
N GLU A 51 7.76 7.58 -12.57
CA GLU A 51 8.49 6.31 -12.71
C GLU A 51 7.74 5.13 -12.08
N THR A 52 6.95 4.51 -12.97
CA THR A 52 6.80 3.06 -13.18
C THR A 52 6.63 2.16 -11.96
N PHE A 53 5.39 1.78 -11.71
CA PHE A 53 5.09 0.52 -11.03
C PHE A 53 5.30 -0.64 -12.00
N SER A 54 5.99 -1.71 -11.58
CA SER A 54 6.01 -2.96 -12.35
C SER A 54 4.60 -3.57 -12.48
N LYS A 55 3.72 -3.31 -11.50
CA LYS A 55 2.30 -3.62 -11.52
C LYS A 55 1.54 -2.70 -10.57
N GLY A 56 0.52 -2.01 -11.06
CA GLY A 56 -0.40 -1.21 -10.26
C GLY A 56 -1.78 -1.87 -10.18
N ALA A 57 -2.42 -1.80 -9.02
CA ALA A 57 -3.82 -2.19 -8.85
C ALA A 57 -4.53 -1.16 -7.97
N ILE A 58 -5.63 -0.61 -8.47
CA ILE A 58 -6.53 0.24 -7.70
C ILE A 58 -7.64 -0.65 -7.17
N SER A 59 -7.76 -0.75 -5.85
CA SER A 59 -8.85 -1.45 -5.19
C SER A 59 -9.66 -0.43 -4.41
N ALA A 60 -10.90 -0.17 -4.84
CA ALA A 60 -11.83 0.60 -4.04
C ALA A 60 -12.24 -0.24 -2.82
N ILE A 61 -11.86 0.21 -1.62
CA ILE A 61 -12.29 -0.44 -0.38
C ILE A 61 -13.54 0.31 0.09
N PHE A 62 -14.71 -0.14 -0.38
CA PHE A 62 -15.98 0.29 0.21
C PHE A 62 -16.22 -0.50 1.51
N PRO A 63 -16.82 0.11 2.54
CA PRO A 63 -17.16 -0.55 3.80
C PRO A 63 -18.10 -1.74 3.61
#